data_AF-A0A9X4HH89-F1
#
_entry.id   AF-A0A9X4HH89-F1
#
_cell.length_a   1.000
_cell.length_b   1.000
_cell.length_c   1.000
_cell.angle_alpha   90.00
_cell.angle_beta   90.00
_cell.angle_gamma   90.00
#
_symmetry.space_group_name_H-M   'P 1'
#
loop_
_entity.id
_entity.type
_entity.pdbx_description
1 polymer ?
#
loop_
_entity_poly.entity_id
_entity_poly.type
_entity_poly.pdbx_seq_one_letter_code
_entity_poly.pdbx_strand_id
1 'polypeptide(L)'
;MSFETDKDCYAEYDILLKPRGRGRWKWAVSNAAGQAVMSGSECSRTAARYKAERALFLLLSASASREASVGSTAVFSRTIGVSGRSQPTI
;
A
#
# COMPACT_ATOMS: atom_id res chain seq x y z
N MET A 1 27.89 -18.08 5.18
CA MET A 1 26.98 -18.16 4.01
C MET A 1 26.26 -16.83 3.91
N SER A 2 26.74 -15.95 3.03
CA SER A 2 26.16 -14.63 2.82
C SER A 2 25.00 -14.78 1.83
N PHE A 3 23.78 -14.52 2.29
CA PHE A 3 22.61 -14.51 1.42
C PHE A 3 22.63 -13.18 0.68
N GLU A 4 22.94 -13.21 -0.61
CA GLU A 4 22.86 -12.03 -1.48
C GLU A 4 21.38 -11.65 -1.62
N THR A 5 20.94 -10.77 -0.72
CA THR A 5 19.63 -10.15 -0.78
C THR A 5 19.68 -9.15 -1.92
N ASP A 6 19.28 -9.59 -3.10
CA ASP A 6 18.85 -8.75 -4.22
C ASP A 6 17.67 -7.92 -3.72
N LYS A 7 17.98 -6.75 -3.14
CA LYS A 7 17.02 -5.83 -2.53
C LYS A 7 16.64 -4.78 -3.56
N ASP A 8 15.57 -5.07 -4.31
CA ASP A 8 14.90 -4.07 -5.12
C ASP A 8 13.99 -3.22 -4.21
N CYS A 9 14.47 -2.03 -3.80
CA CYS A 9 13.73 -1.12 -2.92
C CYS A 9 12.78 -0.24 -3.75
N TYR A 10 11.47 -0.52 -3.76
CA TYR A 10 10.49 0.28 -4.50
C TYR A 10 9.69 1.19 -3.57
N ALA A 11 10.11 2.47 -3.49
CA ALA A 11 9.38 3.65 -2.98
C ALA A 11 8.81 3.63 -1.54
N GLU A 12 8.61 2.48 -0.92
CA GLU A 12 8.17 2.25 0.46
C GLU A 12 8.12 0.74 0.76
N TYR A 13 8.26 -0.12 -0.25
CA TYR A 13 8.10 -1.55 -0.14
C TYR A 13 9.33 -2.32 -0.61
N ASP A 14 9.67 -3.36 0.14
CA ASP A 14 10.77 -4.28 -0.15
C ASP A 14 10.24 -5.69 -0.42
N ILE A 15 10.86 -6.39 -1.37
CA ILE A 15 10.60 -7.81 -1.61
C ILE A 15 11.60 -8.67 -0.82
N LEU A 16 11.08 -9.63 -0.07
CA LEU A 16 11.85 -10.58 0.73
C LEU A 16 11.63 -12.00 0.22
N LEU A 17 12.69 -12.66 -0.24
CA LEU A 17 12.68 -14.07 -0.64
C LEU A 17 13.49 -14.91 0.35
N LYS A 18 12.88 -15.95 0.91
CA LYS A 18 13.54 -16.86 1.86
C LYS A 18 13.32 -18.32 1.45
N PRO A 19 14.37 -19.13 1.30
CA PRO A 19 14.19 -20.56 1.08
C PRO A 19 13.51 -21.20 2.30
N ARG A 20 12.56 -22.09 2.06
CA ARG A 20 11.93 -22.97 3.05
C ARG A 20 12.21 -24.40 2.60
N GLY A 21 12.82 -25.22 3.46
CA GLY A 21 13.27 -26.57 3.08
C GLY A 21 12.25 -27.39 2.26
N ARG A 22 12.74 -28.39 1.52
CA ARG A 22 12.01 -29.15 0.48
C ARG A 22 11.67 -28.35 -0.78
N GLY A 23 12.60 -27.51 -1.24
CA GLY A 23 12.48 -26.77 -2.49
C GLY A 23 11.44 -25.64 -2.50
N ARG A 24 10.80 -25.34 -1.36
CA ARG A 24 9.83 -24.26 -1.27
C ARG A 24 10.53 -22.92 -1.04
N TRP A 25 9.90 -21.86 -1.48
CA TRP A 25 10.37 -20.50 -1.32
C TRP A 25 9.27 -19.67 -0.69
N LYS A 26 9.55 -19.07 0.46
CA LYS A 26 8.69 -18.04 1.03
C LYS A 26 8.99 -16.72 0.35
N TRP A 27 7.95 -15.95 0.13
CA TRP A 27 8.06 -14.57 -0.30
C TRP A 27 7.24 -13.67 0.63
N ALA A 28 7.68 -12.43 0.78
CA ALA A 28 6.91 -11.38 1.44
C ALA A 28 7.20 -10.03 0.78
N VAL A 29 6.22 -9.13 0.83
CA VAL A 29 6.37 -7.71 0.54
C VAL A 29 6.26 -6.99 1.88
N SER A 30 7.30 -6.26 2.29
CA SER A 30 7.33 -5.49 3.53
C SER A 30 7.22 -4.00 3.26
N ASN A 31 6.61 -3.24 4.16
CA ASN A 31 6.65 -1.78 4.13
C ASN A 31 8.00 -1.25 4.67
N ALA A 32 8.18 0.08 4.66
CA ALA A 32 9.39 0.76 5.14
C ALA A 32 9.69 0.50 6.63
N ALA A 33 8.68 0.12 7.42
CA ALA A 33 8.85 -0.30 8.81
C ALA A 33 9.28 -1.78 8.95
N GLY A 34 9.51 -2.48 7.83
CA GLY A 34 9.90 -3.90 7.81
C GLY A 34 8.74 -4.86 8.11
N GLN A 35 7.50 -4.38 8.20
CA GLN A 35 6.33 -5.21 8.45
C GLN A 35 5.85 -5.86 7.15
N ALA A 36 5.65 -7.17 7.15
CA ALA A 36 5.12 -7.89 6.00
C ALA A 36 3.64 -7.52 5.76
N VAL A 37 3.37 -6.87 4.64
CA VAL A 37 2.02 -6.48 4.20
C VAL A 37 1.37 -7.62 3.43
N MET A 38 2.15 -8.35 2.62
CA MET A 38 1.70 -9.54 1.90
C MET A 38 2.77 -10.62 2.00
N SER A 39 2.36 -11.89 2.04
CA SER A 39 3.29 -13.02 2.06
C SER A 39 2.70 -14.29 1.48
N GLY A 40 3.56 -15.22 1.10
CA GLY A 40 3.15 -16.51 0.56
C GLY A 40 4.31 -17.50 0.44
N SER A 41 4.05 -18.62 -0.22
CA SER A 41 5.07 -19.62 -0.53
C SER A 41 4.84 -20.27 -1.89
N GLU A 42 5.92 -20.55 -2.59
CA GLU A 42 5.91 -21.15 -3.92
C GLU A 42 6.92 -22.29 -4.04
N CYS A 43 6.83 -23.07 -5.11
CA CYS A 43 7.66 -24.25 -5.35
C CYS A 43 9.04 -23.92 -5.95
N SER A 44 9.30 -22.67 -6.33
CA SER A 44 10.59 -22.23 -6.89
C SER A 44 10.88 -20.78 -6.54
N ARG A 45 12.16 -20.39 -6.64
CA ARG A 45 12.59 -19.00 -6.43
C ARG A 45 11.94 -18.05 -7.44
N THR A 46 11.87 -18.46 -8.71
CA THR A 46 11.28 -17.66 -9.79
C THR A 46 9.78 -17.48 -9.62
N ALA A 47 9.06 -18.54 -9.24
CA ALA A 47 7.63 -18.43 -8.92
C ALA A 47 7.39 -17.52 -7.71
N ALA A 48 8.22 -17.64 -6.67
CA ALA A 48 8.17 -16.77 -5.50
C ALA A 48 8.43 -15.30 -5.84
N ARG A 49 9.44 -15.01 -6.67
CA ARG A 49 9.76 -13.66 -7.16
C ARG A 49 8.58 -13.07 -7.94
N TYR A 50 8.07 -13.82 -8.92
CA TYR A 50 6.93 -13.39 -9.72
C TYR A 50 5.69 -13.07 -8.87
N LYS A 51 5.38 -13.91 -7.88
CA LYS A 51 4.25 -13.68 -6.98
C LYS A 51 4.45 -12.45 -6.09
N ALA A 52 5.67 -12.23 -5.61
CA ALA A 52 6.02 -11.03 -4.83
C ALA A 52 5.93 -9.76 -5.68
N GLU A 53 6.45 -9.76 -6.90
CA GLU A 53 6.37 -8.63 -7.83
C GLU A 53 4.93 -8.32 -8.22
N ARG A 54 4.09 -9.34 -8.45
CA ARG A 54 2.65 -9.15 -8.66
C ARG A 54 1.94 -8.56 -7.45
N ALA A 55 2.28 -9.02 -6.25
CA ALA A 55 1.74 -8.46 -5.01
C ALA A 55 2.13 -7.00 -4.85
N LEU A 56 3.40 -6.66 -5.11
CA LEU A 56 3.91 -5.30 -5.10
C LEU A 56 3.17 -4.41 -6.12
N PHE A 57 3.02 -4.88 -7.37
CA PHE A 57 2.30 -4.15 -8.40
C PHE A 57 0.85 -3.82 -7.99
N LEU A 58 0.14 -4.78 -7.40
CA LEU A 58 -1.22 -4.57 -6.90
C LEU A 58 -1.25 -3.56 -5.76
N LEU A 59 -0.29 -3.62 -4.84
CA LEU A 59 -0.18 -2.69 -3.72
C LEU A 59 0.06 -1.25 -4.19
N LEU A 60 0.99 -1.06 -5.14
CA LEU A 60 1.27 0.23 -5.76
C LEU A 60 0.08 0.75 -6.59
N SER A 61 -0.63 -0.14 -7.28
CA SER A 61 -1.84 0.24 -8.04
C SER A 61 -2.96 0.70 -7.11
N ALA A 62 -3.14 0.02 -5.98
CA ALA A 62 -4.13 0.37 -4.97
C ALA A 62 -3.79 1.69 -4.26
N SER A 63 -2.52 1.95 -3.94
CA SER A 63 -2.11 3.22 -3.32
C SER A 63 -2.33 4.41 -4.26
N ALA A 64 -1.92 4.30 -5.52
CA ALA A 64 -2.11 5.35 -6.52
C ALA A 64 -3.60 5.67 -6.75
N SER A 65 -4.47 4.66 -6.71
CA SER A 65 -5.92 4.85 -6.85
C SER A 65 -6.53 5.62 -5.68
N ARG A 66 -5.98 5.50 -4.46
CA ARG A 66 -6.46 6.21 -3.28
C ARG A 66 -6.09 7.69 -3.32
N GLU A 67 -4.90 8.04 -3.84
CA GLU A 67 -4.49 9.43 -4.02
C GLU A 67 -5.40 10.18 -5.00
N ALA A 68 -5.83 9.51 -6.08
CA ALA A 68 -6.78 10.09 -7.04
C ALA A 68 -8.16 10.44 -6.41
N SER A 69 -8.54 9.78 -5.30
CA SER A 69 -9.81 10.03 -4.61
C SER A 69 -9.78 11.23 -3.66
N VAL A 70 -8.59 11.73 -3.30
CA VAL A 70 -8.40 12.93 -2.46
C VAL A 70 -8.59 14.23 -3.27
N GLY A 71 -9.06 14.15 -4.52
CA GLY A 71 -9.51 15.29 -5.32
C GLY A 71 -11.03 15.52 -5.31
N SER A 72 -11.82 14.66 -4.66
CA SER A 72 -13.31 14.72 -4.70
C SER A 72 -13.94 14.99 -3.33
N THR A 73 -13.28 15.78 -2.48
CA THR A 73 -13.99 16.63 -1.52
C THR A 73 -14.23 17.98 -2.18
N ALA A 74 -15.06 17.96 -3.22
CA ALA A 74 -15.70 19.16 -3.71
C ALA A 74 -16.53 19.75 -2.57
N VAL A 75 -15.98 20.79 -1.94
CA VAL A 75 -16.67 21.96 -1.40
C VAL A 75 -18.19 21.85 -1.46
N PHE A 76 -18.81 21.29 -0.43
CA PHE A 76 -20.21 21.60 -0.14
C PHE A 76 -20.25 22.87 0.68
N SER A 77 -19.89 23.98 0.03
CA SER A 77 -20.29 25.31 0.47
C SER A 77 -21.81 25.34 0.44
N ARG A 78 -22.45 25.12 1.59
CA ARG A 78 -23.81 25.62 1.81
C ARG A 78 -23.70 26.87 2.68
N THR A 79 -23.20 27.94 2.05
CA THR A 79 -23.52 29.31 2.43
C THR A 79 -25.02 29.52 2.21
N ILE A 80 -25.82 29.40 3.27
CA ILE A 80 -27.08 30.13 3.35
C ILE A 80 -26.89 31.18 4.42
N GLY A 81 -26.47 32.37 3.98
CA GLY A 81 -26.73 33.58 4.72
C GLY A 81 -28.23 33.84 4.69
N VAL A 82 -28.87 33.85 5.85
CA VAL A 82 -30.06 34.65 6.07
C VAL A 82 -29.67 35.71 7.10
N SER A 83 -29.43 36.91 6.57
CA SER A 83 -29.41 38.16 7.30
C SER A 83 -30.83 38.42 7.82
N GLY A 84 -31.00 38.41 9.15
CA GLY A 84 -32.24 38.73 9.84
C GLY A 84 -31.92 39.61 11.04
N ARG A 85 -32.07 40.92 10.83
CA ARG A 85 -31.81 42.02 11.77
C ARG A 85 -32.97 42.17 12.77
N SER A 86 -32.66 42.48 14.04
CA SER A 86 -33.51 43.18 15.06
C SER A 86 -34.72 42.41 15.63
N GLN A 87 -35.12 42.46 16.91
CA GLN A 87 -34.77 43.18 18.17
C GLN A 87 -35.29 42.34 19.39
N PRO A 88 -34.88 42.63 20.64
CA PRO A 88 -35.50 42.09 21.85
C PRO A 88 -36.75 42.88 22.28
N THR A 89 -37.73 42.17 22.88
CA THR A 89 -38.98 42.67 23.50
C THR A 89 -39.29 41.61 24.57
N ILE A 90 -39.50 41.83 25.87
CA ILE A 90 -39.74 42.96 26.79
C ILE A 90 -38.91 42.68 28.06
#